data_AF-G2DD54-F1
#
_entry.id   AF-G2DD54-F1
#
_cell.length_a   1.000
_cell.length_b   1.000
_cell.length_c   1.000
_cell.angle_alpha   90.00
_cell.angle_beta   90.00
_cell.angle_gamma   90.00
#
_symmetry.space_group_name_H-M   'P 1'
#
loop_
_entity.id
_entity.type
_entity.pdbx_description
1 polymer ?
#
loop_
_entity_poly.entity_id
_entity_poly.type
_entity_poly.pdbx_seq_one_letter_code
_entity_poly.pdbx_strand_id
1 'polypeptide(L)' 'MPQPEAIFAPWSDDPALAAEVERLRVAGQRVISGLPGQQGGAQEMGCIQELRLSDGQWRLVRL' A
#
# COMPACT_ATOMS: atom_id res chain seq x y z
N MET A 1 -20.45 9.72 4.02
CA MET A 1 -19.70 8.70 4.80
C MET A 1 -18.22 8.98 4.60
N PRO A 2 -17.37 8.93 5.65
CA PRO A 2 -15.93 9.05 5.45
C PRO A 2 -15.48 7.92 4.53
N GLN A 3 -14.76 8.25 3.45
CA GLN A 3 -14.19 7.24 2.58
C GLN A 3 -13.00 6.61 3.30
N PRO A 4 -12.86 5.27 3.32
CA PRO A 4 -11.65 4.66 3.84
C PRO A 4 -10.44 5.21 3.09
N GLU A 5 -9.48 5.73 3.87
CA GLU A 5 -8.23 6.27 3.36
C GLU A 5 -7.57 5.20 2.46
N ALA A 6 -7.21 5.59 1.23
CA ALA A 6 -6.57 4.66 0.31
C ALA A 6 -5.09 4.48 0.72
N ILE A 7 -4.67 3.23 0.76
CA ILE A 7 -3.29 2.81 1.04
C ILE A 7 -2.68 2.33 -0.27
N PHE A 8 -1.55 2.91 -0.65
CA PHE A 8 -0.79 2.45 -1.81
C PHE A 8 0.18 1.33 -1.41
N ALA A 9 0.16 0.24 -2.14
CA ALA A 9 1.14 -0.83 -2.03
C ALA A 9 2.00 -0.80 -3.30
N PRO A 10 3.30 -0.45 -3.23
CA PRO A 10 4.17 -0.48 -4.40
C PRO A 10 4.28 -1.91 -4.93
N TRP A 11 4.62 -2.06 -6.21
CA TRP A 11 4.89 -3.40 -6.74
C TRP A 11 6.17 -3.97 -6.12
N SER A 12 6.09 -5.19 -5.58
CA SER A 12 7.22 -6.00 -5.13
C SER A 12 6.86 -7.48 -5.25
N ASP A 13 7.87 -8.32 -5.44
CA ASP A 13 7.80 -9.78 -5.41
C ASP A 13 7.93 -10.37 -3.99
N ASP A 14 8.04 -9.51 -2.97
CA ASP A 14 8.16 -9.93 -1.57
C ASP A 14 6.83 -10.54 -1.06
N PRO A 15 6.81 -11.81 -0.63
CA PRO A 15 5.61 -12.43 -0.05
C PRO A 15 5.11 -11.72 1.21
N ALA A 16 5.99 -11.02 1.95
CA ALA A 16 5.58 -10.24 3.11
C ALA A 16 4.71 -9.03 2.72
N LEU A 17 4.94 -8.44 1.54
CA LEU A 17 4.06 -7.40 1.01
C LEU A 17 2.67 -7.96 0.74
N ALA A 18 2.59 -9.10 0.06
CA ALA A 18 1.32 -9.73 -0.27
C ALA A 18 0.51 -10.09 0.99
N ALA A 19 1.18 -10.59 2.03
CA ALA A 19 0.57 -10.87 3.32
C ALA A 19 0.02 -9.60 4.00
N GLU A 20 0.76 -8.50 3.96
CA GLU A 20 0.33 -7.23 4.56
C GLU A 20 -0.84 -6.60 3.77
N VAL A 21 -0.81 -6.66 2.44
CA VAL A 21 -1.91 -6.22 1.58
C VAL A 21 -3.19 -7.00 1.88
N GLU A 22 -3.10 -8.32 2.02
CA GLU A 22 -4.24 -9.17 2.37
C GLU A 22 -4.79 -8.83 3.77
N ARG A 23 -3.92 -8.68 4.77
CA ARG A 23 -4.29 -8.28 6.13
C ARG A 23 -5.08 -6.96 6.14
N LEU A 24 -4.63 -5.97 5.36
CA LEU A 24 -5.28 -4.67 5.24
C LEU A 24 -6.65 -4.76 4.54
N ARG A 25 -6.74 -5.54 3.46
CA ARG A 25 -8.02 -5.78 2.75
C ARG A 25 -9.05 -6.48 3.64
N VAL A 26 -8.63 -7.50 4.39
CA VAL A 26 -9.48 -8.20 5.37
C VAL A 26 -9.95 -7.26 6.48
N ALA A 27 -9.11 -6.30 6.90
CA ALA A 27 -9.48 -5.26 7.85
C ALA A 27 -10.41 -4.17 7.27
N GLY A 28 -10.85 -4.30 6.03
CA GLY A 28 -11.73 -3.33 5.35
C GLY A 28 -11.02 -2.08 4.84
N GLN A 29 -9.68 -2.08 4.81
CA GLN A 29 -8.91 -0.98 4.23
C GLN A 29 -8.89 -1.09 2.71
N ARG A 30 -8.85 0.08 2.03
CA ARG A 30 -8.74 0.14 0.58
C ARG A 30 -7.28 0.18 0.17
N VAL A 31 -6.77 -0.93 -0.36
CA VAL A 31 -5.37 -1.06 -0.80
C VAL A 31 -5.29 -1.05 -2.32
N ILE A 32 -4.53 -0.10 -2.87
CA ILE A 32 -4.25 0.02 -4.29
C ILE A 32 -2.85 -0.53 -4.57
N SER A 33 -2.77 -1.56 -5.41
CA SER A 33 -1.50 -2.18 -5.79
C SER A 33 -0.92 -1.50 -7.02
N GLY A 34 0.34 -1.07 -6.92
CA GLY A 34 1.11 -0.57 -8.05
C GLY A 34 1.40 -1.68 -9.07
N LEU A 35 1.52 -1.30 -10.34
CA LEU A 35 1.92 -2.20 -11.41
C LEU A 35 3.45 -2.22 -11.59
N PRO A 36 4.02 -3.31 -12.12
CA PRO A 36 5.44 -3.34 -12.48
C PRO A 36 5.77 -2.18 -13.43
N GLY A 37 6.81 -1.39 -13.10
CA GLY A 37 7.24 -0.27 -13.92
C GLY A 37 6.38 1.01 -13.80
N GLN A 38 5.36 1.02 -12.95
CA GLN A 38 4.60 2.24 -12.64
C GLN A 38 5.50 3.22 -11.88
N GLN A 39 5.60 4.45 -12.40
CA GLN A 39 6.36 5.54 -11.78
C GLN A 39 5.52 6.35 -10.78
N GLY A 40 4.18 6.30 -10.90
CA GLY A 40 3.27 6.98 -9.98
C GLY A 40 3.20 6.28 -8.63
N GLY A 41 3.46 7.04 -7.57
CA GLY A 41 3.38 6.64 -6.18
C GLY A 41 2.05 7.01 -5.54
N ALA A 42 2.02 6.93 -4.21
CA ALA A 42 0.79 7.08 -3.44
C ALA A 42 0.12 8.46 -3.60
N GLN A 43 0.90 9.54 -3.71
CA GLN A 43 0.38 10.90 -3.91
C GLN A 43 -0.32 11.06 -5.27
N GLU A 44 0.25 10.56 -6.38
CA GLU A 44 -0.41 10.65 -7.69
C GLU A 44 -1.70 9.84 -7.76
N MET A 45 -1.84 8.83 -6.89
CA MET A 45 -3.06 8.01 -6.76
C MET A 45 -4.08 8.58 -5.78
N GLY A 46 -3.81 9.73 -5.16
CA GLY A 46 -4.67 10.31 -4.12
C GLY A 46 -4.71 9.48 -2.83
N CYS A 47 -3.73 8.60 -2.64
CA CYS A 47 -3.52 7.89 -1.39
C CYS A 47 -2.79 8.81 -0.40
N ILE A 48 -3.16 8.72 0.87
CA ILE A 48 -2.49 9.44 1.95
C ILE A 48 -1.65 8.52 2.82
N GLN A 49 -1.61 7.24 2.47
CA GLN A 49 -0.85 6.20 3.13
C GLN A 49 -0.18 5.32 2.08
N GLU A 50 0.98 4.78 2.40
CA GLU A 50 1.67 3.80 1.57
C GLU A 50 2.42 2.75 2.38
N LEU A 51 2.60 1.56 1.81
CA LEU A 51 3.49 0.54 2.35
C LEU A 51 4.91 0.81 1.88
N ARG A 52 5.82 1.05 2.83
CA ARG A 52 7.27 1.14 2.59
C ARG A 52 7.97 -0.03 3.24
N LEU A 53 8.88 -0.66 2.50
CA LEU A 53 9.83 -1.60 3.07
C LEU A 53 10.87 -0.81 3.89
N SER A 54 10.98 -1.10 5.18
CA SER A 54 11.93 -0.48 6.10
C SER A 54 12.42 -1.52 7.09
N ASP A 55 13.74 -1.64 7.25
CA ASP A 55 14.38 -2.67 8.09
C ASP A 55 13.93 -4.10 7.76
N GLY A 56 13.65 -4.40 6.49
CA GLY A 56 13.15 -5.71 6.05
C GLY A 56 11.69 -5.99 6.43
N GLN A 57 10.93 -4.98 6.86
CA GLN A 57 9.52 -5.10 7.18
C GLN A 57 8.68 -4.09 6.38
N TRP A 58 7.51 -4.51 5.92
CA TRP A 58 6.54 -3.62 5.30
C TRP A 58 5.83 -2.82 6.39
N ARG A 59 6.01 -1.50 6.36
CA ARG A 59 5.41 -0.57 7.31
C ARG A 59 4.51 0.41 6.58
N LEU A 60 3.40 0.70 7.24
CA LEU A 60 2.45 1.70 6.79
C LEU A 60 2.96 3.09 7.16
N VAL A 61 3.17 3.92 6.15
CA VAL A 61 3.68 5.28 6.27
C VAL A 61 2.63 6.23 5.74
N ARG A 62 2.31 7.26 6.53
CA ARG A 62 1.45 8.37 6.09
C ARG A 62 2.31 9.39 5.36
N LEU A 63 1.81 9.89 4.22
CA LEU A 63 2.46 10.88 3.36
C LEU A 63 2.31 12.31 3.91
#